data_AF-A0A644WGY2-F1
#
_entry.id   AF-A0A644WGY2-F1
#
_cell.length_a   1.000
_cell.length_b   1.000
_cell.length_c   1.000
_cell.angle_alpha   90.00
_cell.angle_beta   90.00
_cell.angle_gamma   90.00
#
_symmetry.space_group_name_H-M   'P 1'
#
loop_
_entity.id
_entity.type
_entity.pdbx_description
1 polymer ?
#
loop_
_entity_poly.entity_id
_entity_poly.type
_entity_poly.pdbx_seq_one_letter_code
_entity_poly.pdbx_strand_id
1 'polypeptide(L)'
;MYPVYLETAKFQKESDAQRSFHYALEAEKIHAKMFKDAQDMAKQQKDIGSETIYICPICGFTEIGDNVEKCPVCGAKKEIFKSF
;
A
#
# COMPACT_ATOMS: atom_id res chain seq x y z
N MET A 1 3.14 10.12 -10.28
CA MET A 1 4.54 10.43 -9.90
C MET A 1 5.43 9.18 -9.98
N TYR A 2 5.25 8.20 -9.09
CA TYR A 2 6.15 7.04 -8.98
C TYR A 2 6.45 6.25 -10.26
N PRO A 3 5.56 6.08 -11.25
CA PRO A 3 5.91 5.37 -12.48
C PRO A 3 7.10 6.02 -13.21
N VAL A 4 7.11 7.35 -13.31
CA VAL A 4 8.19 8.09 -13.99
C VAL A 4 9.51 7.98 -13.21
N TYR A 5 9.45 8.09 -11.88
CA TYR A 5 10.64 7.94 -11.04
C TYR A 5 11.19 6.53 -11.04
N LEU A 6 10.32 5.50 -11.07
CA LEU A 6 10.74 4.11 -11.20
C LEU A 6 11.47 3.87 -12.53
N GLU A 7 10.94 4.36 -13.65
CA GLU A 7 11.60 4.24 -14.95
C GLU A 7 12.93 5.03 -15.01
N THR A 8 13.00 6.19 -14.35
CA THR A 8 14.24 6.96 -14.24
C THR A 8 15.30 6.21 -13.41
N ALA A 9 14.89 5.61 -12.28
CA ALA A 9 15.79 4.81 -11.45
C ALA A 9 16.27 3.53 -12.16
N LYS A 10 15.43 2.91 -13.00
CA LYS A 10 15.82 1.81 -13.90
C LYS A 10 16.85 2.27 -14.91
N PHE A 11 16.61 3.40 -15.58
CA PHE A 11 17.52 3.98 -16.56
C PHE A 11 18.90 4.30 -15.96
N GLN A 12 18.92 4.84 -14.74
CA GLN A 12 20.15 5.17 -14.00
C GLN A 12 20.77 3.98 -13.27
N LYS A 13 20.13 2.80 -13.28
CA LYS A 13 20.58 1.58 -12.58
C LYS A 13 20.69 1.73 -11.05
N GLU A 14 19.87 2.60 -10.47
CA GLU A 14 19.80 2.84 -9.03
C GLU A 14 18.84 1.85 -8.36
N SER A 15 19.36 0.68 -7.95
CA SER A 15 18.55 -0.45 -7.47
C SER A 15 17.73 -0.14 -6.21
N ASP A 16 18.30 0.62 -5.27
CA ASP A 16 17.62 0.99 -4.03
C ASP A 16 16.47 1.97 -4.30
N ALA A 17 16.66 2.91 -5.23
CA ALA A 17 15.60 3.83 -5.65
C ALA A 17 14.47 3.09 -6.39
N GLN A 18 14.82 2.15 -7.29
CA GLN A 18 13.84 1.30 -7.95
C GLN A 18 12.96 0.56 -6.94
N ARG A 19 13.58 -0.04 -5.92
CA ARG A 19 12.87 -0.77 -4.86
C ARG A 19 11.91 0.16 -4.11
N SER A 20 12.39 1.30 -3.64
CA SER A 20 11.56 2.27 -2.89
C SER A 20 10.39 2.81 -3.71
N PHE A 21 10.63 3.16 -4.99
CA PHE A 21 9.56 3.66 -5.86
C PHE A 21 8.55 2.57 -6.24
N HIS A 22 8.99 1.32 -6.41
CA HIS A 22 8.07 0.21 -6.61
C HIS A 22 7.19 -0.02 -5.39
N TYR A 23 7.77 -0.04 -4.18
CA TYR A 23 7.03 -0.20 -2.93
C TYR A 23 5.96 0.88 -2.76
N ALA A 24 6.35 2.14 -2.91
CA ALA A 24 5.41 3.24 -2.82
C ALA A 24 4.33 3.19 -3.91
N LEU A 25 4.70 2.88 -5.16
CA LEU A 25 3.73 2.77 -6.26
C LEU A 25 2.64 1.73 -5.97
N GLU A 26 2.99 0.55 -5.46
CA GLU A 26 2.00 -0.48 -5.15
C GLU A 26 1.12 -0.09 -3.95
N ALA A 27 1.69 0.53 -2.92
CA ALA A 27 0.93 1.04 -1.79
C ALA A 27 -0.09 2.12 -2.20
N GLU A 28 0.33 3.12 -3.00
CA GLU A 28 -0.55 4.23 -3.38
C GLU A 28 -1.72 3.82 -4.26
N LYS A 29 -1.60 2.75 -5.06
CA LYS A 29 -2.74 2.19 -5.81
C LYS A 29 -3.84 1.74 -4.86
N ILE A 30 -3.46 1.10 -3.75
CA ILE A 30 -4.40 0.62 -2.73
C ILE A 30 -4.98 1.81 -1.97
N HIS A 31 -4.16 2.77 -1.57
CA HIS A 31 -4.62 3.98 -0.88
C HIS A 31 -5.64 4.76 -1.71
N ALA A 32 -5.38 4.94 -3.02
CA ALA A 32 -6.30 5.63 -3.91
C ALA A 32 -7.68 4.94 -3.96
N LYS A 33 -7.70 3.59 -3.98
CA LYS A 33 -8.93 2.81 -3.90
C LYS A 33 -9.63 2.97 -2.54
N MET A 34 -8.89 2.80 -1.44
CA MET A 34 -9.44 2.93 -0.08
C MET A 34 -10.04 4.32 0.16
N PHE A 35 -9.36 5.39 -0.26
CA PHE A 35 -9.90 6.74 -0.14
C PHE A 35 -11.13 6.95 -1.01
N LYS A 36 -11.18 6.34 -2.20
CA LYS A 36 -12.35 6.42 -3.07
C LYS A 36 -13.56 5.74 -2.42
N ASP A 37 -13.37 4.52 -1.92
CA ASP A 37 -14.41 3.76 -1.23
C ASP A 37 -14.89 4.50 0.03
N ALA A 38 -13.95 5.04 0.82
CA ALA A 38 -14.26 5.85 1.99
C ALA A 38 -15.03 7.13 1.66
N GLN A 39 -14.62 7.84 0.60
CA GLN A 39 -15.33 9.03 0.15
C GLN A 39 -16.76 8.69 -0.30
N ASP A 40 -16.95 7.57 -0.99
CA ASP A 40 -18.27 7.17 -1.50
C ASP A 40 -19.22 6.70 -0.37
N MET A 41 -18.70 6.15 0.73
CA MET A 41 -19.46 5.92 1.98
C MET A 41 -19.79 7.24 2.68
N ALA A 42 -18.81 8.14 2.82
CA ALA A 42 -18.99 9.43 3.48
C ALA A 42 -20.06 10.30 2.78
N LYS A 43 -20.12 10.27 1.45
CA LYS A 43 -21.18 10.94 0.65
C LYS A 43 -22.59 10.41 0.98
N GLN A 44 -22.70 9.18 1.45
CA GLN A 44 -23.95 8.57 1.92
C GLN A 44 -24.17 8.76 3.42
N GLN A 45 -23.37 9.60 4.08
CA GLN A 45 -23.37 9.79 5.54
C GLN A 45 -23.12 8.48 6.32
N LYS A 46 -22.34 7.57 5.74
CA LYS A 46 -21.91 6.31 6.36
C LYS A 46 -20.41 6.34 6.64
N ASP A 47 -20.01 5.60 7.66
CA ASP A 47 -18.60 5.32 7.95
C ASP A 47 -18.16 4.02 7.27
N ILE A 48 -16.84 3.82 7.08
CA ILE A 48 -16.26 2.64 6.43
C ILE A 48 -16.25 1.39 7.30
N GLY A 49 -16.56 1.53 8.60
CA GLY A 49 -16.60 0.44 9.57
C GLY A 49 -15.46 0.49 10.58
N SER A 50 -15.31 -0.59 11.33
CA SER A 50 -14.34 -0.72 12.44
C SER A 50 -13.34 -1.86 12.22
N GLU A 51 -13.22 -2.33 10.99
CA GLU A 51 -12.23 -3.36 10.64
C GLU A 51 -10.81 -2.82 10.83
N THR A 52 -9.96 -3.62 11.45
CA THR A 52 -8.56 -3.28 11.71
C THR A 52 -7.81 -3.06 10.40
N ILE A 53 -6.98 -2.01 10.35
CA ILE A 53 -6.11 -1.73 9.21
C ILE A 53 -4.74 -2.34 9.50
N TYR A 54 -4.21 -3.11 8.56
CA TYR A 54 -2.88 -3.69 8.66
C TYR A 54 -1.94 -3.05 7.66
N ILE A 55 -0.75 -2.66 8.14
CA ILE A 55 0.29 -2.00 7.33
C ILE A 55 1.58 -2.82 7.41
N CYS A 56 2.13 -3.17 6.25
CA CYS A 56 3.45 -3.76 6.14
C CYS A 56 4.53 -2.71 6.45
N PRO A 57 5.35 -2.88 7.50
CA PRO A 57 6.35 -1.88 7.89
C PRO A 57 7.55 -1.79 6.94
N ILE A 58 7.64 -2.67 5.93
CA ILE A 58 8.77 -2.70 4.99
C ILE A 58 8.46 -1.89 3.73
N CYS A 59 7.28 -2.10 3.13
CA CYS A 59 6.94 -1.52 1.83
C CYS A 59 5.67 -0.65 1.84
N GLY A 60 4.97 -0.55 2.97
CA GLY A 60 3.74 0.23 3.09
C GLY A 60 2.52 -0.39 2.41
N PHE A 61 2.55 -1.68 2.06
CA PHE A 61 1.32 -2.38 1.64
C PHE A 61 0.29 -2.29 2.77
N THR A 62 -0.93 -1.88 2.42
CA THR A 62 -2.01 -1.59 3.35
C THR A 62 -3.21 -2.45 3.00
N GLU A 63 -3.86 -3.04 4.00
CA GLU A 63 -5.12 -3.77 3.83
C GLU A 63 -6.09 -3.50 4.99
N ILE A 64 -7.38 -3.72 4.73
CA ILE A 64 -8.43 -3.71 5.75
C ILE A 64 -8.76 -5.17 6.05
N GLY A 65 -8.72 -5.54 7.33
CA GLY A 65 -8.83 -6.93 7.74
C GLY A 65 -7.56 -7.73 7.45
N ASP A 66 -7.62 -9.03 7.72
CA ASP A 66 -6.43 -9.86 7.87
C ASP A 66 -6.33 -10.92 6.76
N ASN A 67 -6.23 -10.47 5.49
CA ASN A 67 -6.57 -11.27 4.32
C ASN A 67 -5.38 -11.95 3.62
N VAL A 68 -4.14 -11.60 3.96
CA VAL A 68 -2.94 -12.17 3.32
C VAL A 68 -2.02 -12.85 4.33
N GLU A 69 -1.43 -13.99 3.96
CA GLU A 69 -0.42 -14.66 4.80
C GLU A 69 0.97 -14.01 4.69
N LYS A 70 1.23 -13.36 3.55
CA LYS A 70 2.48 -12.64 3.25
C LYS A 70 2.18 -11.39 2.44
N CYS A 71 2.98 -10.36 2.64
CA CYS A 71 2.91 -9.14 1.85
C CYS A 71 3.12 -9.45 0.36
N PRO A 72 2.16 -9.12 -0.52
CA PRO A 72 2.26 -9.42 -1.95
C PRO A 72 3.29 -8.57 -2.68
N VAL A 73 3.80 -7.50 -2.04
CA VAL A 73 4.78 -6.58 -2.63
C VAL A 73 6.22 -6.96 -2.29
N CYS A 74 6.51 -7.24 -1.01
CA CYS A 74 7.88 -7.50 -0.55
C CYS A 74 8.11 -8.90 0.05
N GLY A 75 7.06 -9.71 0.21
CA GLY A 75 7.16 -11.05 0.78
C GLY A 75 7.31 -11.10 2.31
N ALA A 76 7.23 -9.97 3.00
CA ALA A 76 7.18 -9.91 4.46
C ALA A 76 6.10 -10.84 5.01
N LYS A 77 6.40 -11.55 6.10
CA LYS A 77 5.39 -12.39 6.74
C LYS A 77 4.36 -11.53 7.48
N LYS A 78 3.14 -12.01 7.60
CA LYS A 78 2.03 -11.30 8.27
C LYS A 78 2.32 -10.91 9.71
N GLU A 79 3.13 -11.68 10.45
CA GLU A 79 3.37 -11.43 11.88
C GLU A 79 4.10 -10.11 12.16
N ILE A 80 4.72 -9.49 11.15
CA ILE A 80 5.40 -8.19 11.32
C ILE A 80 4.50 -6.99 10.99
N PHE A 81 3.28 -7.21 10.48
CA PHE A 81 2.38 -6.11 10.14
C PHE A 81 1.98 -5.32 11.38
N LYS A 82 1.71 -4.03 11.19
CA LYS A 82 1.21 -3.13 12.22
C LYS A 82 -0.29 -2.97 12.07
N SER A 83 -1.04 -3.24 13.13
CA SER A 83 -2.49 -3.10 13.21
C SER A 83 -2.90 -1.73 13.77
N PHE A 84 -3.95 -1.14 13.20
CA PHE A 84 -4.55 0.14 13.61
C PHE A 84 -6.07 0.03 13.71
#